data_AF-A0A9Q3PLW1-F1
#
_entry.id   AF-A0A9Q3PLW1-F1
#
_cell.length_a   1.000
_cell.length_b   1.000
_cell.length_c   1.000
_cell.angle_alpha   90.00
_cell.angle_beta   90.00
_cell.angle_gamma   90.00
#
_symmetry.space_group_name_H-M   'P 1'
#
loop_
_entity.id
_entity.type
_entity.pdbx_description
1 polymer ?
#
loop_
_entity_poly.entity_id
_entity_poly.type
_entity_poly.pdbx_seq_one_letter_code
_entity_poly.pdbx_strand_id
1 'polypeptide(L)'
;MLEKGWNLRLPSDTLRKDLIEIHPTTSSFKLILYKLKHHAKQSMNEAFDCAKQKWDKIHKVPDLKAGDLVLVSTLNFNNIKGPNKLKDSYVGTFIIVSLHANNAVQVELSGEL
;
A
#
# COMPACT_ATOMS: atom_id res chain seq x y z
N MET A 1 -13.82 -18.69 -11.19
CA MET A 1 -12.41 -18.59 -10.72
C MET A 1 -12.46 -18.17 -9.27
N LEU A 2 -12.33 -19.11 -8.32
CA LEU A 2 -12.37 -18.81 -6.88
C LEU A 2 -11.03 -18.18 -6.45
N GLU A 3 -11.11 -17.06 -5.75
CA GLU A 3 -9.97 -16.38 -5.14
C GLU A 3 -9.25 -17.33 -4.18
N LYS A 4 -7.93 -17.49 -4.39
CA LYS A 4 -7.02 -18.26 -3.53
C LYS A 4 -6.86 -17.56 -2.18
N GLY A 5 -7.88 -17.66 -1.33
CA GLY A 5 -7.76 -17.31 0.09
C GLY A 5 -6.74 -18.23 0.76
N TRP A 6 -5.66 -17.64 1.26
CA TRP A 6 -4.86 -18.10 2.39
C TRP A 6 -4.64 -19.63 2.54
N ASN A 7 -4.11 -20.28 1.51
CA ASN A 7 -3.56 -21.63 1.69
C ASN A 7 -2.21 -21.53 2.41
N LEU A 8 -2.22 -21.68 3.73
CA LEU A 8 -1.04 -21.94 4.53
C LEU A 8 -0.41 -23.26 4.06
N ARG A 9 0.51 -23.17 3.09
CA ARG A 9 1.35 -24.30 2.69
C ARG A 9 2.29 -24.57 3.85
N LEU A 10 1.89 -25.51 4.71
CA LEU A 10 2.75 -26.00 5.78
C LEU A 10 4.03 -26.56 5.16
N PRO A 11 5.22 -26.25 5.70
CA PRO A 11 6.47 -26.81 5.21
C PRO A 11 6.44 -28.33 5.37
N SER A 12 6.26 -29.04 4.26
CA SER A 12 6.10 -30.49 4.17
C SER A 12 7.41 -31.27 4.37
N ASP A 13 8.55 -30.57 4.32
CA ASP A 13 9.89 -31.17 4.36
C ASP A 13 10.25 -31.81 5.72
N THR A 14 9.43 -31.61 6.76
CA THR A 14 9.58 -32.29 8.05
C THR A 14 8.89 -33.64 8.13
N LEU A 15 8.04 -34.00 7.15
CA LEU A 15 7.37 -35.29 7.10
C LEU A 15 8.29 -36.29 6.37
N ARG A 16 9.14 -36.99 7.13
CA ARG A 16 9.89 -38.14 6.61
C ARG A 16 8.89 -39.19 6.13
N LYS A 17 9.01 -39.61 4.86
CA LYS A 17 8.10 -40.57 4.21
C LYS A 17 8.19 -42.00 4.74
N ASP A 18 9.21 -42.31 5.55
CA ASP A 18 9.56 -43.69 5.91
C ASP A 18 9.45 -44.04 7.40
N LEU A 19 8.98 -43.14 8.27
CA LEU A 19 8.76 -43.46 9.70
C LEU A 19 7.32 -43.14 10.11
N ILE A 20 6.54 -44.19 10.38
CA ILE A 20 5.24 -44.12 11.03
C ILE A 20 5.50 -43.84 12.53
N GLU A 21 5.73 -42.58 12.88
CA GLU A 21 5.48 -42.09 14.24
C GLU A 21 4.12 -41.39 14.23
N ILE A 22 3.12 -42.07 14.79
CA ILE A 22 1.69 -41.69 14.77
C ILE A 22 1.45 -40.38 15.54
N HIS A 23 2.39 -39.92 16.37
CA HIS A 23 2.31 -38.66 17.10
C HIS A 23 3.65 -37.92 17.08
N PRO A 24 3.67 -36.61 16.73
CA PRO A 24 4.90 -35.85 16.82
C PRO A 24 5.34 -35.79 18.28
N THR A 25 6.58 -36.18 18.56
CA THR A 25 7.20 -35.95 19.87
C THR A 25 7.19 -34.44 20.18
N THR A 26 7.10 -34.05 21.45
CA THR A 26 7.12 -32.64 21.90
C THR A 26 8.23 -31.80 21.23
N SER A 27 9.40 -32.40 21.01
CA SER A 27 10.53 -31.78 20.29
C SER A 27 10.22 -31.49 18.82
N SER A 28 9.52 -32.40 18.14
CA SER A 28 9.07 -32.25 16.75
C SER A 28 8.02 -31.14 16.63
N PHE A 29 7.05 -31.08 17.57
CA PHE A 29 6.08 -29.99 17.64
C PHE A 29 6.75 -28.62 17.85
N LYS A 30 7.72 -28.54 18.76
CA LYS A 30 8.49 -27.31 19.00
C LYS A 30 9.18 -26.82 17.72
N LEU A 31 9.80 -27.72 16.97
CA LEU A 31 10.46 -27.39 15.71
C LEU A 31 9.47 -26.89 14.65
N ILE A 32 8.32 -27.55 14.52
CA ILE A 32 7.25 -27.15 13.60
C ILE A 32 6.75 -25.74 13.95
N LEU A 33 6.42 -25.49 15.23
CA LEU A 33 5.95 -24.18 15.68
C LEU A 33 6.98 -23.07 15.45
N TYR A 34 8.26 -23.38 15.69
CA TYR A 34 9.35 -22.44 15.42
C TYR A 34 9.43 -22.09 13.92
N LYS A 35 9.42 -23.10 13.04
CA LYS A 35 9.44 -22.88 11.58
C LYS A 35 8.21 -22.10 11.11
N LEU A 36 7.03 -22.40 11.63
CA LEU A 36 5.80 -21.68 11.30
C LEU A 36 5.88 -20.22 11.73
N LYS A 37 6.38 -19.92 12.93
CA LYS A 37 6.57 -18.55 13.40
C LYS A 37 7.54 -17.78 12.50
N HIS A 38 8.64 -18.40 12.11
CA HIS A 38 9.62 -17.78 11.20
C HIS A 38 9.03 -17.51 9.82
N HIS A 39 8.34 -18.49 9.24
CA HIS A 39 7.72 -18.35 7.92
C HIS A 39 6.58 -17.32 7.93
N ALA A 40 5.77 -17.28 9.00
CA ALA A 40 4.74 -16.26 9.16
C ALA A 40 5.35 -14.86 9.19
N LYS A 41 6.43 -14.66 9.96
CA LYS A 41 7.15 -13.38 10.00
C LYS A 41 7.71 -13.01 8.62
N GLN A 42 8.33 -13.96 7.92
CA GLN A 42 8.87 -13.74 6.59
C GLN A 42 7.76 -13.36 5.59
N SER A 43 6.63 -14.07 5.60
CA SER A 43 5.49 -13.78 4.74
C SER A 43 4.91 -12.39 4.99
N MET A 44 4.85 -11.93 6.25
CA MET A 44 4.43 -10.57 6.59
C MET A 44 5.40 -9.52 6.02
N ASN A 45 6.70 -9.76 6.15
CA ASN A 45 7.72 -8.85 5.60
C ASN A 45 7.65 -8.77 4.07
N GLU A 46 7.56 -9.92 3.40
CA GLU A 46 7.44 -10.00 1.94
C GLU A 46 6.17 -9.30 1.43
N ALA A 47 5.05 -9.44 2.14
CA ALA A 47 3.81 -8.74 1.81
C ALA A 47 3.95 -7.22 1.96
N PHE A 48 4.61 -6.76 3.03
CA PHE A 48 4.89 -5.34 3.24
C PHE A 48 5.81 -4.77 2.16
N ASP A 49 6.90 -5.47 1.84
CA ASP A 49 7.85 -5.05 0.81
C ASP A 49 7.19 -5.02 -0.59
N CYS A 50 6.33 -5.99 -0.89
CA CYS A 50 5.56 -6.00 -2.14
C CYS A 50 4.61 -4.80 -2.23
N ALA A 51 3.92 -4.46 -1.13
CA ALA A 51 3.05 -3.29 -1.07
C ALA A 51 3.84 -1.99 -1.28
N LYS A 52 5.00 -1.88 -0.62
CA LYS A 52 5.91 -0.73 -0.78
C LYS A 52 6.40 -0.59 -2.22
N GLN A 53 6.88 -1.67 -2.84
CA GLN A 53 7.34 -1.65 -4.23
C GLN A 53 6.23 -1.27 -5.21
N LYS A 54 5.00 -1.75 -4.99
CA LYS A 54 3.84 -1.34 -5.80
C LYS A 54 3.53 0.15 -5.63
N TRP A 55 3.60 0.64 -4.40
CA TRP A 55 3.41 2.06 -4.10
C TRP A 55 4.45 2.91 -4.82
N ASP A 56 5.73 2.61 -4.65
CA ASP A 56 6.85 3.36 -5.23
C ASP A 56 6.84 3.30 -6.77
N LYS A 57 6.35 2.21 -7.38
CA LYS A 57 6.21 2.08 -8.84
C LYS A 57 5.10 2.97 -9.40
N ILE A 58 3.98 3.09 -8.69
CA ILE A 58 2.80 3.84 -9.15
C ILE A 58 2.93 5.32 -8.81
N HIS A 59 3.47 5.64 -7.64
CA HIS A 59 3.58 7.01 -7.13
C HIS A 59 4.99 7.55 -7.40
N LYS A 60 5.14 8.25 -8.52
CA LYS A 60 6.32 9.08 -8.75
C LYS A 60 6.21 10.34 -7.92
N VAL A 61 7.29 10.70 -7.22
CA VAL A 61 7.38 11.99 -6.54
C VAL A 61 7.35 13.09 -7.61
N PRO A 62 6.39 14.03 -7.56
CA PRO A 62 6.34 15.12 -8.53
C PRO A 62 7.49 16.10 -8.29
N ASP A 63 8.15 16.55 -9.36
CA ASP A 63 9.14 17.64 -9.31
C ASP A 63 8.39 18.98 -9.35
N LEU A 64 7.94 19.45 -8.19
CA LEU A 64 7.21 20.72 -8.05
C LEU A 64 8.19 21.83 -7.67
N LYS A 65 8.09 22.99 -8.34
CA LYS A 65 8.89 24.18 -8.04
C LYS A 65 8.00 25.35 -7.67
N ALA A 66 8.52 26.25 -6.83
CA ALA A 66 7.85 27.52 -6.56
C ALA A 66 7.77 28.33 -7.86
N GLY A 67 6.60 28.89 -8.16
CA GLY A 67 6.29 29.56 -9.41
C GLY A 67 5.60 28.66 -10.46
N ASP A 68 5.55 27.34 -10.26
CA ASP A 68 4.84 26.45 -11.18
C ASP A 68 3.32 26.66 -11.10
N LEU A 69 2.68 26.49 -12.25
CA LEU A 69 1.24 26.56 -12.42
C LEU A 69 0.63 25.17 -12.26
N VAL A 70 -0.30 25.02 -11.31
CA VAL A 70 -0.91 23.74 -10.95
C VAL A 70 -2.43 23.79 -10.94
N LEU A 71 -3.04 22.64 -11.26
CA LEU A 71 -4.48 22.41 -11.16
C LEU A 71 -4.77 21.68 -9.85
N VAL A 72 -5.80 22.11 -9.12
CA VAL A 72 -6.21 21.45 -7.87
C VAL A 72 -7.39 20.51 -8.17
N SER A 73 -7.26 19.23 -7.79
CA SER A 73 -8.33 18.26 -8.01
C SER A 73 -9.49 18.47 -7.04
N THR A 74 -10.71 18.50 -7.58
CA THR A 74 -11.95 18.70 -6.80
C THR A 74 -12.51 17.42 -6.18
N LEU A 75 -11.93 16.24 -6.50
CA LEU A 75 -12.47 14.93 -6.13
C LEU A 75 -12.69 14.75 -4.63
N ASN A 76 -11.82 15.35 -3.81
CA ASN A 76 -11.86 15.24 -2.35
C ASN A 76 -12.58 16.43 -1.67
N PHE A 77 -13.08 17.40 -2.44
CA PHE A 77 -13.75 18.58 -1.91
C PHE A 77 -15.26 18.36 -1.77
N ASN A 78 -15.67 17.91 -0.59
CA ASN A 78 -17.08 17.64 -0.26
C ASN A 78 -17.93 18.91 -0.11
N ASN A 79 -17.30 20.07 0.04
CA ASN A 79 -17.98 21.36 0.25
C ASN A 79 -18.49 22.02 -1.04
N ILE A 80 -18.17 21.46 -2.21
CA ILE A 80 -18.64 21.97 -3.50
C ILE A 80 -20.05 21.42 -3.74
N LYS A 81 -21.08 22.29 -3.65
CA LYS A 81 -22.49 21.95 -3.92
C LYS A 81 -22.68 21.60 -5.40
N GLY A 82 -23.41 20.52 -5.68
CA GLY A 82 -23.80 20.13 -7.05
C GLY A 82 -23.71 18.63 -7.33
N PRO A 83 -24.34 18.14 -8.41
CA PRO A 83 -24.29 16.74 -8.80
C PRO A 83 -22.86 16.33 -9.21
N ASN A 84 -22.35 15.23 -8.63
CA ASN A 84 -20.97 14.76 -8.83
C ASN A 84 -20.57 14.53 -10.31
N LYS A 85 -21.54 14.31 -11.20
CA LYS A 85 -21.30 14.10 -12.65
C LYS A 85 -21.00 15.39 -13.42
N LEU A 86 -21.36 16.55 -12.87
CA LEU A 86 -21.18 17.86 -13.50
C LEU A 86 -20.11 18.70 -12.79
N LYS A 87 -19.34 18.10 -11.86
CA LYS A 87 -18.23 18.78 -11.20
C LYS A 87 -17.00 18.66 -12.09
N ASP A 88 -16.37 19.79 -12.40
CA ASP A 88 -15.07 19.79 -13.04
C ASP A 88 -14.07 19.07 -12.13
N SER A 89 -13.37 18.07 -12.67
CA SER A 89 -12.41 17.25 -11.90
C SER A 89 -11.22 18.04 -11.35
N TYR A 90 -10.99 19.24 -11.89
CA TYR A 90 -9.89 20.13 -11.56
C TYR A 90 -10.35 21.59 -11.61
N VAL A 91 -9.80 22.43 -10.73
CA VAL A 91 -10.10 23.86 -10.65
C VAL A 91 -8.84 24.70 -10.71
N GLY A 92 -9.01 25.88 -11.34
CA GLY A 92 -8.04 26.97 -11.41
C GLY A 92 -6.89 26.71 -12.36
N THR A 93 -5.98 27.67 -12.40
CA THR A 93 -4.54 27.41 -12.49
C THR A 93 -3.92 28.26 -11.40
N PHE A 94 -3.36 27.63 -10.37
CA PHE A 94 -2.82 28.31 -9.20
C PHE A 94 -1.31 28.30 -9.22
N ILE A 95 -0.70 29.33 -8.66
CA ILE A 95 0.76 29.44 -8.56
C ILE A 95 1.21 28.80 -7.24
N ILE A 96 2.22 27.94 -7.30
CA ILE A 96 2.89 27.42 -6.10
C ILE A 96 3.73 28.55 -5.48
N VAL A 97 3.38 28.97 -4.26
CA VAL A 97 4.10 30.02 -3.52
C VAL A 97 5.30 29.42 -2.80
N SER A 98 5.12 28.27 -2.15
CA SER A 98 6.16 27.63 -1.36
C SER A 98 5.98 26.11 -1.28
N LEU A 99 7.11 25.43 -1.11
CA LEU A 99 7.20 23.98 -0.89
C LEU A 99 7.42 23.74 0.60
N HIS A 100 6.48 23.07 1.26
CA HIS A 100 6.61 22.69 2.68
C HIS A 100 7.25 21.31 2.83
N ALA A 101 6.95 20.39 1.91
CA ALA A 101 7.58 19.07 1.79
C ALA A 101 7.54 18.60 0.33
N ASN A 102 8.22 17.50 0.01
CA ASN A 102 8.27 16.94 -1.35
C ASN A 102 6.87 16.64 -1.95
N ASN A 103 5.84 16.49 -1.13
CA ASN A 103 4.46 16.24 -1.52
C ASN A 103 3.46 17.25 -0.94
N ALA A 104 3.94 18.37 -0.38
CA ALA A 104 3.10 19.39 0.25
C ALA A 104 3.48 20.78 -0.25
N VAL A 105 2.56 21.42 -0.97
CA VAL A 105 2.72 22.75 -1.55
C VAL A 105 1.68 23.70 -1.02
N GLN A 106 2.07 24.96 -0.88
CA GLN A 106 1.15 26.06 -0.66
C GLN A 106 0.87 26.73 -2.00
N VAL A 107 -0.42 26.83 -2.32
CA VAL A 107 -0.91 27.49 -3.53
C VAL A 107 -1.67 28.76 -3.16
N GLU A 108 -1.49 29.80 -3.95
CA GLU A 108 -2.28 31.03 -3.83
C GLU A 108 -3.54 30.90 -4.68
N LEU A 109 -4.71 31.03 -4.04
CA LEU A 109 -6.00 30.97 -4.72
C LEU A 109 -6.38 32.37 -5.19
N SER A 110 -5.87 32.77 -6.36
CA SER A 110 -6.20 34.06 -6.98
C SER A 110 -7.43 33.91 -7.89
N GLY A 111 -8.63 33.95 -7.31
CA GLY A 111 -9.90 33.96 -8.04
C GLY A 111 -11.11 33.88 -7.10
N GLU A 112 -12.16 34.65 -7.41
CA GLU A 112 -13.44 34.63 -6.68
C GLU A 112 -14.04 33.21 -6.68
N LEU A 113 -14.37 32.72 -5.48
CA LEU A 113 -15.02 31.43 -5.20
C LEU A 113 -16.49 31.43 -5.62
#